data_AF-A0A952LV12-F1
#
_entry.id   AF-A0A952LV12-F1
#
_cell.length_a   1.000
_cell.length_b   1.000
_cell.length_c   1.000
_cell.angle_alpha   90.00
_cell.angle_beta   90.00
_cell.angle_gamma   90.00
#
_symmetry.space_group_name_H-M   'P 1'
#
loop_
_entity.id
_entity.type
_entity.pdbx_description
1 polymer ?
#
loop_
_entity_poly.entity_id
_entity_poly.type
_entity_poly.pdbx_seq_one_letter_code
_entity_poly.pdbx_strand_id
1 'polypeptide(L)'
;VLSPKENVKIFQRLIQDQDSESIYYKLVCLNAGAALLIAGKAEDLKSGMVMAGDLLQYGEVYKTVKKCRKAYKTFGVKNPKQKAKAWWNPTP
;
A
#
# COMPACT_ATOMS: atom_id res chain seq x y z
N VAL A 1 16.26 9.27 -9.40
CA VAL A 1 15.18 9.08 -8.40
C VAL A 1 13.85 9.33 -9.08
N LEU A 2 12.88 8.43 -8.94
CA LEU A 2 11.55 8.59 -9.54
C LEU A 2 10.77 9.71 -8.84
N SER A 3 9.99 10.47 -9.61
CA SER A 3 9.07 11.46 -9.07
C SER A 3 7.89 10.77 -8.36
N PRO A 4 7.18 11.47 -7.45
CA PRO A 4 5.97 10.94 -6.83
C PRO A 4 4.91 10.51 -7.85
N LYS A 5 4.77 11.23 -8.98
CA LYS A 5 3.80 10.89 -10.03
C LYS A 5 4.17 9.58 -10.74
N GLU A 6 5.45 9.34 -10.99
CA GLU A 6 5.92 8.09 -11.60
C GLU A 6 5.76 6.91 -10.65
N ASN A 7 6.09 7.08 -9.37
CA ASN A 7 5.88 6.06 -8.34
C ASN A 7 4.41 5.65 -8.23
N VAL A 8 3.47 6.60 -8.30
CA VAL A 8 2.04 6.30 -8.28
C VAL A 8 1.62 5.47 -9.50
N LYS A 9 2.15 5.76 -10.69
CA LYS A 9 1.85 4.98 -11.90
C LYS A 9 2.36 3.54 -11.78
N ILE A 10 3.60 3.35 -11.33
CA ILE A 10 4.17 2.01 -11.11
C ILE A 10 3.34 1.26 -10.06
N PHE A 11 3.07 1.89 -8.92
CA PHE A 11 2.25 1.30 -7.87
C PHE A 11 0.86 0.88 -8.38
N GLN A 12 0.20 1.71 -9.18
CA GLN A 12 -1.10 1.39 -9.77
C GLN A 12 -1.03 0.17 -10.69
N ARG A 13 -0.01 0.08 -11.55
CA ARG A 13 0.18 -1.08 -12.43
C ARG A 13 0.45 -2.36 -11.63
N LEU A 14 1.28 -2.29 -10.59
CA LEU A 14 1.59 -3.43 -9.72
C LEU A 14 0.32 -4.00 -9.07
N ILE A 15 -0.46 -3.16 -8.39
CA ILE A 15 -1.64 -3.66 -7.65
C ILE A 15 -2.78 -4.10 -8.59
N GLN A 16 -2.76 -3.70 -9.85
CA GLN A 16 -3.73 -4.12 -10.88
C GLN A 16 -3.23 -5.32 -11.70
N ASP A 17 -2.10 -5.92 -11.33
CA ASP A 17 -1.47 -7.02 -12.04
C ASP A 17 -1.14 -6.72 -13.51
N GLN A 18 -0.67 -5.49 -13.78
CA GLN A 18 -0.30 -5.01 -15.12
C GLN A 18 1.22 -4.86 -15.29
N ASP A 19 2.00 -5.49 -14.41
CA ASP A 19 3.46 -5.32 -14.35
C ASP A 19 4.20 -6.52 -13.72
N SER A 20 3.66 -7.74 -13.85
CA SER A 20 4.17 -8.96 -13.21
C SER A 20 5.64 -9.28 -13.51
N GLU A 21 6.15 -8.88 -14.67
CA GLU A 21 7.52 -9.16 -15.10
C GLU A 21 8.55 -8.11 -14.64
N SER A 22 8.10 -7.00 -14.08
CA SER A 22 8.98 -5.87 -13.80
C SER A 22 9.88 -6.10 -12.58
N ILE A 23 11.02 -5.39 -12.56
CA ILE A 23 11.90 -5.39 -11.38
C ILE A 23 11.18 -4.88 -10.13
N TYR A 24 10.21 -3.97 -10.30
CA TYR A 24 9.42 -3.45 -9.18
C TYR A 24 8.51 -4.52 -8.59
N TYR A 25 7.90 -5.37 -9.43
CA TYR A 25 7.10 -6.50 -8.98
C TYR A 25 7.96 -7.48 -8.18
N LYS A 26 9.12 -7.87 -8.72
CA LYS A 26 10.06 -8.78 -8.06
C LYS A 26 10.56 -8.22 -6.72
N LEU A 27 10.87 -6.92 -6.65
CA LEU A 27 11.28 -6.25 -5.41
C LEU A 27 10.15 -6.21 -4.36
N VAL A 28 8.91 -5.96 -4.79
CA VAL A 28 7.75 -5.99 -3.89
C VAL A 28 7.53 -7.40 -3.35
N CYS A 29 7.55 -8.42 -4.21
CA CYS A 29 7.39 -9.81 -3.78
C CYS A 29 8.52 -10.26 -2.85
N LEU A 30 9.77 -9.83 -3.08
CA LEU A 30 10.89 -10.11 -2.19
C LEU A 30 10.67 -9.50 -0.79
N ASN A 31 10.38 -8.20 -0.72
CA ASN A 31 10.20 -7.50 0.56
C ASN A 31 8.96 -8.00 1.31
N ALA A 32 7.84 -8.17 0.61
CA ALA A 32 6.61 -8.68 1.21
C ALA A 32 6.75 -10.15 1.59
N GLY A 33 7.44 -10.96 0.79
CA GLY A 33 7.73 -12.36 1.09
C GLY A 33 8.57 -12.52 2.36
N ALA A 34 9.59 -11.69 2.53
CA ALA A 34 10.36 -11.65 3.77
C ALA A 34 9.49 -11.26 4.98
N ALA A 35 8.60 -10.26 4.82
CA ALA A 35 7.66 -9.87 5.87
C ALA A 35 6.66 -11.00 6.22
N LEU A 36 6.17 -11.73 5.23
CA LEU A 36 5.27 -12.88 5.42
C LEU A 36 5.96 -14.03 6.16
N LEU A 37 7.23 -14.32 5.83
CA LEU A 37 8.05 -15.29 6.56
C LEU A 37 8.22 -14.88 8.03
N ILE A 38 8.67 -13.65 8.29
CA ILE A 38 8.88 -13.13 9.66
C ILE A 38 7.57 -13.13 10.47
N ALA A 39 6.44 -12.90 9.82
CA ALA A 39 5.12 -12.94 10.44
C ALA A 39 4.58 -14.37 10.67
N GLY A 40 5.33 -15.42 10.31
CA GLY A 40 4.90 -16.81 10.42
C GLY A 40 3.75 -17.17 9.47
N LYS A 41 3.61 -16.45 8.35
CA LYS A 41 2.60 -16.71 7.31
C LYS A 41 3.14 -17.57 6.17
N ALA A 42 4.46 -17.62 6.00
CA ALA A 42 5.15 -18.46 5.04
C ALA A 42 6.23 -19.29 5.75
N GLU A 43 6.52 -20.48 5.23
CA GLU A 43 7.49 -21.42 5.81
C GLU A 43 8.95 -21.03 5.51
N ASP A 44 9.16 -20.42 4.34
CA ASP A 44 10.45 -19.95 3.87
C ASP A 44 10.29 -18.70 2.98
N LEU A 45 11.41 -18.13 2.54
CA LEU A 45 11.38 -16.93 1.70
C LEU A 45 10.72 -17.19 0.35
N LYS A 46 10.90 -18.39 -0.22
CA LYS A 46 10.38 -18.75 -1.54
C LYS A 46 8.85 -18.79 -1.52
N SER A 47 8.27 -19.52 -0.58
CA SER A 47 6.82 -19.59 -0.34
C SER A 47 6.24 -18.21 0.00
N GLY A 48 6.98 -17.38 0.76
CA GLY A 48 6.59 -15.99 1.03
C GLY A 48 6.51 -15.14 -0.23
N MET A 49 7.50 -15.24 -1.12
CA MET A 49 7.50 -14.51 -2.41
C MET A 49 6.37 -14.97 -3.33
N VAL A 50 6.10 -16.27 -3.39
CA VAL A 50 4.96 -16.82 -4.16
C VAL A 50 3.64 -16.27 -3.62
N MET A 51 3.43 -16.34 -2.30
CA MET A 51 2.23 -15.81 -1.65
C MET A 51 2.05 -14.30 -1.89
N ALA A 52 3.13 -13.53 -1.85
CA ALA A 52 3.08 -12.10 -2.17
C ALA A 52 2.68 -11.84 -3.63
N GLY A 53 3.18 -12.65 -4.56
CA GLY A 53 2.78 -12.62 -5.97
C GLY A 53 1.31 -12.95 -6.16
N ASP A 54 0.82 -14.02 -5.53
CA ASP A 54 -0.58 -14.43 -5.58
C ASP A 54 -1.51 -13.31 -5.08
N LEU A 55 -1.14 -12.61 -3.99
CA LEU A 55 -1.93 -11.49 -3.47
C LEU A 55 -2.03 -10.31 -4.46
N LEU A 56 -1.00 -10.08 -5.27
CA LEU A 56 -1.02 -9.09 -6.35
C LEU A 56 -1.89 -9.60 -7.52
N GLN A 57 -1.59 -10.79 -8.02
CA GLN A 57 -2.26 -11.40 -9.18
C GLN A 57 -3.76 -11.56 -8.97
N TYR A 58 -4.19 -12.04 -7.81
CA TYR A 58 -5.61 -12.23 -7.48
C TYR A 58 -6.29 -10.93 -6.98
N GLY A 59 -5.59 -9.79 -7.03
CA GLY A 59 -6.14 -8.46 -6.76
C GLY A 59 -6.47 -8.17 -5.30
N GLU A 60 -6.00 -8.98 -4.35
CA GLU A 60 -6.22 -8.77 -2.92
C GLU A 60 -5.56 -7.48 -2.42
N VAL A 61 -4.38 -7.16 -2.96
CA VAL A 61 -3.69 -5.89 -2.67
C VAL A 61 -4.53 -4.71 -3.14
N TYR A 62 -5.10 -4.75 -4.35
CA TYR A 62 -5.97 -3.69 -4.86
C TYR A 62 -7.22 -3.48 -3.99
N LYS A 63 -7.88 -4.57 -3.59
CA LYS A 63 -9.03 -4.54 -2.68
C LYS A 63 -8.66 -3.88 -1.35
N THR A 64 -7.51 -4.25 -0.80
CA THR A 64 -7.00 -3.71 0.47
C THR A 64 -6.69 -2.22 0.36
N VAL A 65 -6.01 -1.78 -0.70
CA VAL A 65 -5.72 -0.36 -0.95
C VAL A 65 -7.01 0.45 -1.04
N LYS A 66 -8.05 -0.06 -1.71
CA LYS A 66 -9.38 0.59 -1.74
C LYS A 66 -9.99 0.72 -0.35
N LYS A 67 -9.95 -0.34 0.47
CA LYS A 67 -10.45 -0.32 1.85
C LYS A 67 -9.68 0.72 2.70
N CYS A 68 -8.34 0.72 2.63
CA CYS A 68 -7.50 1.68 3.33
C CYS A 68 -7.79 3.12 2.88
N ARG A 69 -7.95 3.38 1.57
CA ARG A 69 -8.34 4.71 1.07
C ARG A 69 -9.69 5.16 1.58
N LYS A 70 -10.69 4.26 1.65
CA LYS A 70 -12.01 4.56 2.23
C LYS A 70 -11.86 4.91 3.72
N ALA A 71 -11.17 4.08 4.49
CA ALA A 71 -10.92 4.31 5.90
C ALA A 71 -10.18 5.64 6.15
N TYR A 72 -9.16 5.95 5.36
CA TYR A 72 -8.41 7.20 5.47
C TYR A 72 -9.28 8.44 5.14
N LYS A 73 -10.21 8.33 4.19
CA LYS A 73 -11.19 9.41 3.94
C LYS A 73 -12.16 9.61 5.11
N THR A 74 -12.54 8.53 5.78
CA THR A 74 -13.51 8.56 6.88
C THR A 74 -12.88 8.99 8.21
N PHE A 75 -11.69 8.46 8.52
CA PHE A 75 -11.06 8.55 9.84
C PHE A 75 -9.69 9.24 9.80
N GLY A 76 -9.14 9.49 8.62
CA GLY A 76 -7.85 10.17 8.48
C GLY A 76 -7.92 11.53 9.17
N VAL A 77 -6.94 11.77 10.04
CA VAL A 77 -6.86 13.00 10.83
C VAL A 77 -6.88 14.18 9.86
N LYS A 78 -7.98 14.96 9.86
CA LYS A 78 -7.99 16.29 9.25
C LYS A 78 -6.83 17.05 9.87
N ASN A 79 -5.95 17.58 9.02
CA ASN A 79 -4.68 18.24 9.34
C ASN A 79 -4.71 18.90 10.73
N PRO A 80 -3.72 18.71 11.62
CA PRO A 80 -3.67 19.38 12.93
C PRO A 80 -3.92 20.90 12.86
N LYS A 81 -3.51 21.54 11.75
CA LYS A 81 -3.80 22.96 11.46
C LYS A 81 -5.30 23.26 11.24
N GLN A 82 -6.07 22.31 10.70
CA GLN A 82 -7.52 22.40 10.55
C GLN A 82 -8.25 22.20 11.88
N LYS A 83 -7.72 21.36 12.79
CA LYS A 83 -8.23 21.31 14.17
C LYS A 83 -7.97 22.63 14.88
N ALA A 84 -6.73 23.15 14.90
CA ALA A 84 -6.41 24.41 15.59
C ALA A 84 -7.30 25.60 15.16
N LYS A 85 -7.68 25.68 13.89
CA LYS A 85 -8.57 26.72 13.35
C LYS A 85 -10.05 26.57 13.78
N ALA A 86 -10.47 25.39 14.21
CA ALA A 86 -11.83 25.11 14.67
C ALA A 86 -12.04 25.38 16.18
N TRP A 87 -10.96 25.39 16.97
CA TRP A 87 -11.02 25.67 18.42
C TRP A 87 -10.81 27.16 18.75
N TRP A 88 -10.24 27.95 17.84
CA TRP A 88 -10.10 29.39 17.98
C TRP A 88 -11.13 30.11 17.09
N ASN A 89 -12.34 30.23 17.62
CA ASN A 89 -13.32 31.19 17.13
C ASN A 89 -13.68 32.08 18.34
N PRO A 90 -12.93 33.17 18.59
CA PRO A 90 -13.42 34.17 19.52
C PRO A 90 -14.65 34.79 18.85
N THR A 91 -15.84 34.30 19.19
CA THR A 91 -17.06 35.08 18.97
C THR A 91 -16.85 36.45 19.62
N PRO A 92 -17.30 37.53 18.97
CA PRO A 92 -17.06 38.90 19.40
C PRO A 92 -17.56 39.20 20.81
#